data_AF-A0A1Q6YIG8-F1
#
_entry.id   AF-A0A1Q6YIG8-F1
#
_cell.length_a   1.000
_cell.length_b   1.000
_cell.length_c   1.000
_cell.angle_alpha   90.00
_cell.angle_beta   90.00
_cell.angle_gamma   90.00
#
_symmetry.space_group_name_H-M   'P 1'
#
loop_
_entity.id
_entity.type
_entity.pdbx_description
1 polymer ?
#
loop_
_entity_poly.entity_id
_entity_poly.type
_entity_poly.pdbx_seq_one_letter_code
_entity_poly.pdbx_strand_id
1 'polypeptide(L)'
;MNTNRWWQRTTTCIIPAFLILFLLLTACSIPGGIGSGGGTPTQASHTSASATQPDPAKNDTCPDLSGYPTAGVDCYTPYQFRVAYGVEALMQKGFTGKGQTIVDIVSFGSPTLQQDMDAFDQQFGLPPIKIQIMNPLGSKPFDPSNKDMTGWAGETTIDVQIIHAIAPDAGIVVLTSPVSETEGTVGLPQFRQLEQYALDHHLGSIVSQSWGASEVTLRDAAGQQEIHKWDTFFQKATMQQGMTFLSSSGDNGATDYTDLQATKLSSTATTSFPADEPWVTSVGGTSMIRNGTTIQEKVWNSNGGGSGGGFSDFFTAPAFQKALPASVQSLLKNRRGVPDVAGDADPLTGMVSYQDGTWSLAGGTSASAPLW
;
A
#
# COMPACT_ATOMS: atom_id res chain seq x y z
N MET A 1 32.08 -48.14 -23.48
CA MET A 1 33.16 -47.44 -24.21
C MET A 1 32.51 -46.53 -25.25
N ASN A 2 32.94 -45.27 -25.26
CA ASN A 2 32.59 -44.17 -26.18
C ASN A 2 32.53 -44.62 -27.66
N THR A 3 31.76 -43.99 -28.56
CA THR A 3 31.82 -42.57 -28.93
C THR A 3 30.59 -42.06 -29.72
N ASN A 4 30.35 -40.74 -29.56
CA ASN A 4 29.83 -39.75 -30.52
C ASN A 4 28.34 -39.74 -30.93
N ARG A 5 27.58 -38.79 -30.34
CA ARG A 5 26.50 -38.06 -31.02
C ARG A 5 26.60 -36.55 -30.78
N TRP A 6 26.28 -35.84 -31.84
CA TRP A 6 26.47 -34.42 -32.09
C TRP A 6 25.48 -33.53 -31.31
N TRP A 7 25.95 -32.34 -30.95
CA TRP A 7 25.21 -31.26 -30.30
C TRP A 7 24.23 -30.57 -31.27
N GLN A 8 22.95 -30.48 -30.89
CA GLN A 8 22.08 -29.38 -31.31
C GLN A 8 21.71 -28.58 -30.06
N ARG A 9 22.21 -27.35 -29.99
CA ARG A 9 21.87 -26.35 -28.99
C ARG A 9 20.53 -25.72 -29.37
N THR A 10 19.49 -25.93 -28.57
CA THR A 10 18.33 -25.04 -28.51
C THR A 10 18.56 -24.09 -27.34
N THR A 11 18.92 -22.85 -27.66
CA THR A 11 19.06 -21.77 -26.69
C THR A 11 17.67 -21.30 -26.31
N THR A 12 17.16 -21.71 -25.15
CA THR A 12 15.96 -21.12 -24.55
C THR A 12 16.42 -19.84 -23.83
N CYS A 13 16.09 -18.69 -24.40
CA CYS A 13 16.38 -17.39 -23.81
C CYS A 13 15.39 -17.16 -22.66
N ILE A 14 15.85 -17.35 -21.43
CA ILE A 14 15.12 -16.95 -20.22
C ILE A 14 15.37 -15.46 -20.04
N ILE A 15 14.34 -14.63 -20.20
CA ILE A 15 14.39 -13.19 -19.93
C ILE A 15 14.03 -13.01 -18.45
N PRO A 16 14.95 -12.58 -17.57
CA PRO A 16 14.58 -12.17 -16.22
C PRO A 16 13.87 -10.81 -16.29
N ALA A 17 12.80 -10.65 -15.52
CA ALA A 17 12.09 -9.39 -15.36
C ALA A 17 13.04 -8.34 -14.76
N PHE A 18 13.30 -7.27 -15.52
CA PHE A 18 14.16 -6.16 -15.12
C PHE A 18 13.30 -5.01 -14.58
N LEU A 19 13.40 -4.73 -13.28
CA LEU A 19 13.12 -3.41 -12.72
C LEU A 19 14.27 -2.49 -13.13
N ILE A 20 13.97 -1.49 -13.98
CA ILE A 20 14.93 -0.53 -14.53
C ILE A 20 14.83 0.78 -13.72
N LEU A 21 15.97 1.22 -13.22
CA LEU A 21 16.24 2.45 -12.47
C LEU A 21 17.15 3.33 -13.34
N PHE A 22 17.00 4.67 -13.42
CA PHE A 22 18.11 5.59 -13.75
C PHE A 22 17.87 7.07 -13.35
N LEU A 23 18.95 7.66 -12.79
CA LEU A 23 19.22 9.08 -12.46
C LEU A 23 19.34 10.02 -13.67
N LEU A 24 19.22 11.36 -13.48
CA LEU A 24 20.19 12.37 -13.97
C LEU A 24 19.95 13.84 -13.50
N LEU A 25 21.00 14.65 -13.70
CA LEU A 25 21.39 15.95 -13.13
C LEU A 25 20.81 17.24 -13.81
N THR A 26 20.94 18.37 -13.07
CA THR A 26 21.27 19.79 -13.44
C THR A 26 20.20 20.90 -13.66
N ALA A 27 20.20 21.85 -12.70
CA ALA A 27 20.49 23.31 -12.76
C ALA A 27 19.55 24.36 -13.44
N CYS A 28 19.04 25.26 -12.56
CA CYS A 28 18.89 26.74 -12.62
C CYS A 28 18.11 27.46 -13.75
N SER A 29 17.09 28.28 -13.38
CA SER A 29 17.13 29.78 -13.32
C SER A 29 15.72 30.42 -13.27
N ILE A 30 15.52 31.42 -12.40
CA ILE A 30 14.35 32.35 -12.27
C ILE A 30 14.64 33.66 -13.09
N PRO A 31 13.69 34.61 -13.38
CA PRO A 31 13.17 35.58 -12.37
C PRO A 31 11.79 36.27 -12.62
N GLY A 32 11.17 36.77 -11.51
CA GLY A 32 10.40 38.05 -11.41
C GLY A 32 8.87 38.03 -11.63
N GLY A 33 8.00 38.79 -10.93
CA GLY A 33 8.10 39.77 -9.85
C GLY A 33 6.75 40.51 -9.58
N ILE A 34 6.40 40.66 -8.29
CA ILE A 34 5.85 41.82 -7.51
C ILE A 34 4.51 42.53 -7.87
N GLY A 35 3.62 42.58 -6.86
CA GLY A 35 2.94 43.81 -6.35
C GLY A 35 1.40 43.79 -6.27
N SER A 36 0.69 44.61 -5.47
CA SER A 36 0.55 44.78 -4.00
C SER A 36 -0.65 45.72 -3.70
N GLY A 37 -1.38 45.52 -2.58
CA GLY A 37 -2.32 46.48 -1.92
C GLY A 37 -3.82 46.20 -2.17
N GLY A 38 -4.77 46.11 -1.22
CA GLY A 38 -4.98 46.69 0.13
C GLY A 38 -6.02 47.84 0.04
N GLY A 39 -7.15 48.00 0.75
CA GLY A 39 -7.95 47.23 1.70
C GLY A 39 -9.05 48.13 2.32
N THR A 40 -10.29 47.62 2.44
CA THR A 40 -11.39 47.88 3.45
C THR A 40 -12.06 49.27 3.62
N PRO A 41 -13.18 49.42 4.38
CA PRO A 41 -14.26 48.49 4.83
C PRO A 41 -15.70 49.10 4.76
N THR A 42 -16.80 48.31 4.84
CA THR A 42 -17.86 48.39 5.91
C THR A 42 -19.12 47.51 5.71
N GLN A 43 -19.54 46.95 6.86
CA GLN A 43 -20.87 46.56 7.38
C GLN A 43 -21.67 45.35 6.86
N ALA A 44 -22.15 44.62 7.86
CA ALA A 44 -22.67 43.26 7.83
C ALA A 44 -24.14 43.18 7.44
N SER A 45 -24.48 42.11 6.73
CA SER A 45 -25.83 41.58 6.62
C SER A 45 -25.70 40.06 6.63
N HIS A 46 -26.43 39.41 7.53
CA HIS A 46 -26.46 37.96 7.68
C HIS A 46 -27.06 37.32 6.43
N THR A 47 -26.19 36.94 5.50
CA THR A 47 -26.45 35.91 4.51
C THR A 47 -25.62 34.71 4.91
N SER A 48 -26.26 33.54 4.97
CA SER A 48 -25.60 32.25 5.10
C SER A 48 -24.47 32.18 4.07
N ALA A 49 -23.24 32.36 4.55
CA ALA A 49 -22.06 32.15 3.74
C ALA A 49 -22.10 30.68 3.33
N SER A 50 -22.44 30.44 2.06
CA SER A 50 -21.94 29.27 1.35
C SER A 50 -20.44 29.31 1.59
N ALA A 51 -19.94 28.45 2.47
CA ALA A 51 -18.53 28.18 2.55
C ALA A 51 -18.13 27.78 1.14
N THR A 52 -17.36 28.64 0.48
CA THR A 52 -16.78 28.34 -0.82
C THR A 52 -15.94 27.10 -0.59
N GLN A 53 -16.49 25.95 -1.01
CA GLN A 53 -15.76 24.69 -1.09
C GLN A 53 -14.50 24.98 -1.90
N PRO A 54 -13.34 24.42 -1.54
CA PRO A 54 -12.24 24.33 -2.48
C PRO A 54 -12.77 23.71 -3.78
N ASP A 55 -12.46 24.36 -4.90
CA ASP A 55 -12.71 23.89 -6.26
C ASP A 55 -12.34 22.39 -6.35
N PRO A 56 -13.15 21.50 -6.97
CA PRO A 56 -12.80 20.09 -7.09
C PRO A 56 -11.44 20.02 -7.79
N ALA A 57 -10.45 19.42 -7.12
CA ALA A 57 -9.08 19.16 -7.57
C ALA A 57 -8.63 19.98 -8.80
N LYS A 58 -7.71 20.93 -8.60
CA LYS A 58 -7.16 21.82 -9.64
C LYS A 58 -6.56 21.10 -10.87
N ASN A 59 -6.51 19.77 -10.88
CA ASN A 59 -6.19 18.95 -12.03
C ASN A 59 -6.75 17.52 -11.88
N ASP A 60 -7.93 17.22 -12.44
CA ASP A 60 -8.47 15.85 -12.52
C ASP A 60 -7.96 15.07 -13.75
N THR A 61 -6.78 15.43 -14.23
CA THR A 61 -6.14 14.80 -15.39
C THR A 61 -4.89 14.08 -14.93
N CYS A 62 -4.77 12.83 -15.36
CA CYS A 62 -3.55 12.07 -15.15
C CYS A 62 -2.33 12.80 -15.74
N PRO A 63 -1.22 12.89 -14.99
CA PRO A 63 0.02 13.46 -15.50
C PRO A 63 0.60 12.59 -16.61
N ASP A 64 1.61 13.12 -17.30
CA ASP A 64 2.32 12.37 -18.33
C ASP A 64 3.06 11.17 -17.71
N LEU A 65 2.65 9.97 -18.13
CA LEU A 65 3.25 8.69 -17.74
C LEU A 65 4.27 8.20 -18.78
N SER A 66 4.96 9.10 -19.49
CA SER A 66 5.91 8.75 -20.56
C SER A 66 7.09 7.86 -20.13
N GLY A 67 7.29 7.66 -18.81
CA GLY A 67 8.21 6.67 -18.23
C GLY A 67 7.59 5.31 -17.89
N TYR A 68 6.28 5.12 -18.07
CA TYR A 68 5.52 3.92 -17.70
C TYR A 68 4.97 3.21 -18.96
N PRO A 69 4.79 1.88 -18.97
CA PRO A 69 4.19 1.19 -20.12
C PRO A 69 2.75 1.68 -20.34
N THR A 70 2.51 2.56 -21.32
CA THR A 70 1.20 3.24 -21.48
C THR A 70 0.14 2.46 -22.27
N ALA A 71 0.50 1.31 -22.86
CA ALA A 71 -0.45 0.53 -23.65
C ALA A 71 -1.41 -0.27 -22.76
N GLY A 72 -2.71 0.07 -22.81
CA GLY A 72 -3.74 -0.64 -22.05
C GLY A 72 -3.79 -0.27 -20.57
N VAL A 73 -3.32 0.92 -20.22
CA VAL A 73 -3.32 1.46 -18.86
C VAL A 73 -4.54 2.36 -18.65
N ASP A 74 -5.31 2.09 -17.60
CA ASP A 74 -6.27 3.02 -17.04
C ASP A 74 -5.60 3.76 -15.88
N CYS A 75 -5.58 5.08 -15.94
CA CYS A 75 -4.96 5.91 -14.93
C CYS A 75 -6.03 6.64 -14.11
N TYR A 76 -5.83 6.72 -12.79
CA TYR A 76 -6.75 7.39 -11.89
C TYR A 76 -6.04 8.46 -11.06
N THR A 77 -6.62 9.66 -11.02
CA THR A 77 -6.24 10.71 -10.07
C THR A 77 -6.80 10.40 -8.68
N PRO A 78 -6.33 11.08 -7.61
CA PRO A 78 -6.94 10.98 -6.28
C PRO A 78 -8.46 11.21 -6.28
N TYR A 79 -8.94 12.21 -7.01
CA TYR A 79 -10.38 12.50 -7.08
C TYR A 79 -11.15 11.38 -7.79
N GLN A 80 -10.66 10.88 -8.92
CA GLN A 80 -11.31 9.77 -9.62
C GLN A 80 -11.32 8.49 -8.78
N PHE A 81 -10.26 8.24 -8.03
CA PHE A 81 -10.15 7.11 -7.10
C PHE A 81 -11.19 7.23 -5.97
N ARG A 82 -11.32 8.42 -5.36
CA ARG A 82 -12.37 8.69 -4.35
C ARG A 82 -13.79 8.53 -4.90
N VAL A 83 -14.03 8.98 -6.14
CA VAL A 83 -15.33 8.82 -6.80
C VAL A 83 -15.62 7.35 -7.03
N ALA A 84 -14.63 6.57 -7.48
CA ALA A 84 -14.76 5.14 -7.75
C ALA A 84 -15.22 4.36 -6.52
N TYR A 85 -14.61 4.62 -5.37
CA TYR A 85 -14.91 3.95 -4.10
C TYR A 85 -16.01 4.64 -3.29
N GLY A 86 -16.65 5.69 -3.82
CA GLY A 86 -17.71 6.44 -3.14
C GLY A 86 -17.23 7.28 -1.93
N VAL A 87 -15.91 7.39 -1.72
CA VAL A 87 -15.27 8.20 -0.68
C VAL A 87 -15.57 9.68 -0.87
N GLU A 88 -15.62 10.16 -2.12
CA GLU A 88 -15.92 11.57 -2.41
C GLU A 88 -17.30 11.99 -1.86
N ALA A 89 -18.29 11.10 -1.94
CA ALA A 89 -19.62 11.33 -1.38
C ALA A 89 -19.62 11.34 0.17
N LEU A 90 -18.67 10.68 0.81
CA LEU A 90 -18.45 10.75 2.27
C LEU A 90 -17.74 12.05 2.65
N MET A 91 -16.75 12.48 1.88
CA MET A 91 -16.05 13.75 2.08
C MET A 91 -16.99 14.95 1.96
N GLN A 92 -17.92 14.93 0.99
CA GLN A 92 -18.96 15.97 0.85
C GLN A 92 -19.90 16.03 2.07
N LYS A 93 -19.99 14.96 2.86
CA LYS A 93 -20.71 14.92 4.14
C LYS A 93 -19.83 15.29 5.34
N GLY A 94 -18.56 15.62 5.12
CA GLY A 94 -17.60 16.02 6.15
C GLY A 94 -16.76 14.87 6.72
N PHE A 95 -16.80 13.67 6.14
CA PHE A 95 -15.94 12.55 6.54
C PHE A 95 -14.64 12.58 5.74
N THR A 96 -13.64 13.29 6.24
CA THR A 96 -12.35 13.52 5.55
C THR A 96 -11.15 12.88 6.23
N GLY A 97 -11.38 12.10 7.30
CA GLY A 97 -10.33 11.58 8.18
C GLY A 97 -9.94 12.54 9.31
N LYS A 98 -10.53 13.75 9.35
CA LYS A 98 -10.22 14.77 10.36
C LYS A 98 -10.28 14.23 11.80
N GLY A 99 -9.17 14.39 12.53
CA GLY A 99 -9.04 13.96 13.92
C GLY A 99 -8.71 12.48 14.09
N GLN A 100 -8.52 11.73 13.00
CA GLN A 100 -7.88 10.42 13.02
C GLN A 100 -6.40 10.56 12.66
N THR A 101 -5.61 9.60 13.12
CA THR A 101 -4.22 9.42 12.68
C THR A 101 -4.05 8.00 12.18
N ILE A 102 -3.49 7.86 10.99
CA ILE A 102 -3.14 6.59 10.38
C ILE A 102 -1.64 6.36 10.58
N VAL A 103 -1.30 5.17 11.04
CA VAL A 103 0.08 4.74 11.24
C VAL A 103 0.47 3.82 10.10
N ASP A 104 1.57 4.15 9.45
CA ASP A 104 2.19 3.36 8.40
C ASP A 104 3.52 2.79 8.92
N ILE A 105 3.80 1.51 8.65
CA ILE A 105 4.98 0.79 9.14
C ILE A 105 5.77 0.25 7.95
N VAL A 106 7.00 0.72 7.79
CA VAL A 106 7.82 0.44 6.61
C VAL A 106 9.28 0.21 6.97
N SER A 107 10.01 -0.53 6.13
CA SER A 107 11.47 -0.64 6.28
C SER A 107 12.16 0.58 5.71
N PHE A 108 13.15 1.13 6.39
CA PHE A 108 14.02 2.24 5.95
C PHE A 108 13.36 3.60 5.66
N GLY A 109 12.10 3.64 5.24
CA GLY A 109 11.37 4.83 4.78
C GLY A 109 11.83 5.32 3.41
N SER A 110 11.39 6.53 3.05
CA SER A 110 11.80 7.24 1.84
C SER A 110 12.52 8.55 2.17
N PRO A 111 13.73 8.81 1.61
CA PRO A 111 14.48 10.04 1.88
C PRO A 111 13.83 11.29 1.26
N THR A 112 12.97 11.13 0.26
CA THR A 112 12.30 12.20 -0.49
C THR A 112 10.84 12.38 -0.10
N LEU A 113 10.30 11.54 0.80
CA LEU A 113 8.86 11.42 1.09
C LEU A 113 8.12 12.75 1.20
N GLN A 114 8.62 13.70 2.01
CA GLN A 114 7.95 14.99 2.17
C GLN A 114 7.94 15.82 0.86
N GLN A 115 9.04 15.81 0.12
CA GLN A 115 9.14 16.55 -1.14
C GLN A 115 8.22 15.94 -2.19
N ASP A 116 8.13 14.62 -2.22
CA ASP A 116 7.21 13.88 -3.09
C ASP A 116 5.75 14.20 -2.74
N MET A 117 5.40 14.23 -1.45
CA MET A 117 4.08 14.65 -0.98
C MET A 117 3.73 16.09 -1.34
N ASP A 118 4.67 17.03 -1.16
CA ASP A 118 4.43 18.44 -1.50
C ASP A 118 4.13 18.62 -3.00
N ALA A 119 4.82 17.87 -3.87
CA ALA A 119 4.60 17.88 -5.31
C ALA A 119 3.27 17.20 -5.70
N PHE A 120 2.96 16.06 -5.06
CA PHE A 120 1.71 15.33 -5.25
C PHE A 120 0.50 16.20 -4.86
N ASP A 121 0.55 16.83 -3.68
CA ASP A 121 -0.49 17.71 -3.17
C ASP A 121 -0.70 18.92 -4.06
N GLN A 122 0.41 19.53 -4.52
CA GLN A 122 0.35 20.65 -5.44
C GLN A 122 -0.29 20.26 -6.78
N GLN A 123 0.04 19.09 -7.33
CA GLN A 123 -0.48 18.61 -8.61
C GLN A 123 -2.00 18.43 -8.56
N PHE A 124 -2.53 17.81 -7.50
CA PHE A 124 -3.95 17.46 -7.40
C PHE A 124 -4.78 18.45 -6.58
N GLY A 125 -4.15 19.46 -5.98
CA GLY A 125 -4.81 20.44 -5.13
C GLY A 125 -5.31 19.84 -3.80
N LEU A 126 -4.58 18.85 -3.26
CA LEU A 126 -4.84 18.32 -1.93
C LEU A 126 -4.37 19.29 -0.86
N PRO A 127 -4.94 19.27 0.35
CA PRO A 127 -4.42 20.06 1.45
C PRO A 127 -2.97 19.63 1.75
N PRO A 128 -2.03 20.58 1.87
CA PRO A 128 -0.65 20.25 2.21
C PRO A 128 -0.57 19.51 3.54
N ILE A 129 0.17 18.39 3.56
CA ILE A 129 0.39 17.60 4.78
C ILE A 129 1.86 17.60 5.21
N LYS A 130 2.09 17.63 6.53
CA LYS A 130 3.42 17.38 7.10
C LYS A 130 3.46 15.94 7.62
N ILE A 131 4.27 15.10 6.99
CA ILE A 131 4.41 13.70 7.40
C ILE A 131 5.27 13.62 8.68
N GLN A 132 4.78 12.87 9.67
CA GLN A 132 5.51 12.60 10.90
C GLN A 132 6.28 11.28 10.79
N ILE A 133 7.55 11.36 10.44
CA ILE A 133 8.43 10.20 10.37
C ILE A 133 9.07 9.96 11.75
N MET A 134 8.97 8.73 12.26
CA MET A 134 9.65 8.32 13.50
C MET A 134 10.42 7.01 13.30
N ASN A 135 11.47 6.83 14.09
CA ASN A 135 12.40 5.70 14.03
C ASN A 135 12.77 5.24 15.44
N PRO A 136 11.80 4.77 16.27
CA PRO A 136 12.03 4.46 17.68
C PRO A 136 13.01 3.29 17.91
N LEU A 137 13.24 2.45 16.89
CA LEU A 137 14.22 1.36 16.91
C LEU A 137 15.58 1.77 16.31
N GLY A 138 15.76 3.07 16.03
CA GLY A 138 16.89 3.60 15.28
C GLY A 138 16.64 3.56 13.77
N SER A 139 17.55 4.18 13.01
CA SER A 139 17.50 4.26 11.55
C SER A 139 18.77 3.72 10.92
N LYS A 140 18.66 3.18 9.71
CA LYS A 140 19.78 2.85 8.85
C LYS A 140 19.96 3.94 7.79
N PRO A 141 21.19 4.43 7.52
CA PRO A 141 21.41 5.39 6.44
C PRO A 141 20.89 4.83 5.10
N PHE A 142 20.17 5.67 4.36
CA PHE A 142 19.66 5.31 3.05
C PHE A 142 20.82 5.14 2.06
N ASP A 143 20.84 4.03 1.33
CA ASP A 143 21.80 3.74 0.28
C ASP A 143 21.04 3.63 -1.06
N PRO A 144 21.16 4.62 -1.96
CA PRO A 144 20.46 4.61 -3.24
C PRO A 144 20.94 3.51 -4.19
N SER A 145 22.06 2.83 -3.90
CA SER A 145 22.54 1.68 -4.66
C SER A 145 21.98 0.34 -4.16
N ASN A 146 21.34 0.34 -2.98
CA ASN A 146 20.70 -0.83 -2.40
C ASN A 146 19.25 -0.95 -2.87
N LYS A 147 18.99 -1.94 -3.73
CA LYS A 147 17.67 -2.18 -4.34
C LYS A 147 16.55 -2.41 -3.33
N ASP A 148 16.86 -3.03 -2.21
CA ASP A 148 15.91 -3.27 -1.11
C ASP A 148 15.45 -1.95 -0.51
N MET A 149 16.39 -1.05 -0.20
CA MET A 149 16.07 0.29 0.31
C MET A 149 15.30 1.16 -0.69
N THR A 150 15.66 1.10 -1.98
CA THR A 150 14.92 1.85 -3.01
C THR A 150 13.52 1.30 -3.22
N GLY A 151 13.33 -0.01 -3.12
CA GLY A 151 12.01 -0.66 -3.18
C GLY A 151 11.12 -0.19 -2.05
N TRP A 152 11.61 -0.28 -0.81
CA TRP A 152 10.90 0.21 0.37
C TRP A 152 10.63 1.73 0.36
N ALA A 153 11.50 2.52 -0.25
CA ALA A 153 11.22 3.95 -0.45
C ALA A 153 10.05 4.17 -1.42
N GLY A 154 9.93 3.35 -2.48
CA GLY A 154 8.78 3.36 -3.38
C GLY A 154 7.49 2.96 -2.65
N GLU A 155 7.56 1.88 -1.87
CA GLU A 155 6.46 1.40 -1.03
C GLU A 155 5.94 2.50 -0.09
N THR A 156 6.84 3.08 0.71
CA THR A 156 6.52 4.19 1.63
C THR A 156 5.82 5.35 0.92
N THR A 157 6.27 5.70 -0.29
CA THR A 157 5.70 6.82 -1.04
C THR A 157 4.29 6.48 -1.56
N ILE A 158 4.07 5.26 -2.05
CA ILE A 158 2.75 4.81 -2.53
C ILE A 158 1.76 4.78 -1.36
N ASP A 159 2.13 4.16 -0.23
CA ASP A 159 1.27 4.03 0.95
C ASP A 159 0.76 5.39 1.41
N VAL A 160 1.68 6.33 1.66
CA VAL A 160 1.35 7.65 2.19
C VAL A 160 0.53 8.49 1.21
N GLN A 161 0.82 8.39 -0.10
CA GLN A 161 0.04 9.12 -1.11
C GLN A 161 -1.39 8.60 -1.22
N ILE A 162 -1.60 7.29 -1.15
CA ILE A 162 -2.96 6.71 -1.15
C ILE A 162 -3.71 7.08 0.13
N ILE A 163 -3.08 6.95 1.30
CA ILE A 163 -3.69 7.34 2.58
C ILE A 163 -4.16 8.80 2.52
N HIS A 164 -3.29 9.72 2.11
CA HIS A 164 -3.63 11.14 2.01
C HIS A 164 -4.64 11.43 0.90
N ALA A 165 -4.56 10.68 -0.21
CA ALA A 165 -5.56 10.74 -1.26
C ALA A 165 -6.92 10.25 -0.78
N ILE A 166 -7.08 9.36 0.20
CA ILE A 166 -8.39 8.90 0.67
C ILE A 166 -8.89 9.69 1.87
N ALA A 167 -8.01 10.05 2.79
CA ALA A 167 -8.31 10.73 4.04
C ALA A 167 -7.47 12.02 4.19
N PRO A 168 -7.75 13.06 3.39
CA PRO A 168 -6.86 14.23 3.26
C PRO A 168 -6.73 15.10 4.52
N ASP A 169 -7.61 14.93 5.51
CA ASP A 169 -7.53 15.64 6.80
C ASP A 169 -7.03 14.73 7.95
N ALA A 170 -6.66 13.48 7.67
CA ALA A 170 -6.05 12.60 8.67
C ALA A 170 -4.58 12.99 8.94
N GLY A 171 -4.12 12.75 10.17
CA GLY A 171 -2.69 12.72 10.45
C GLY A 171 -2.07 11.44 9.88
N ILE A 172 -0.82 11.50 9.44
CA ILE A 172 -0.06 10.33 9.00
C ILE A 172 1.25 10.25 9.78
N VAL A 173 1.46 9.12 10.44
CA VAL A 173 2.71 8.77 11.13
C VAL A 173 3.36 7.62 10.39
N VAL A 174 4.60 7.80 9.95
CA VAL A 174 5.40 6.74 9.32
C VAL A 174 6.43 6.26 10.33
N LEU A 175 6.31 5.02 10.78
CA LEU A 175 7.31 4.36 11.63
C LEU A 175 8.27 3.55 10.76
N THR A 176 9.55 3.88 10.81
CA THR A 176 10.57 3.21 10.01
C THR A 176 11.35 2.17 10.80
N SER A 177 11.50 0.99 10.22
CA SER A 177 12.38 -0.07 10.73
C SER A 177 13.81 0.10 10.18
N PRO A 178 14.87 -0.10 11.00
CA PRO A 178 16.25 -0.08 10.53
C PRO A 178 16.66 -1.36 9.78
N VAL A 179 15.77 -2.35 9.68
CA VAL A 179 15.97 -3.62 8.96
C VAL A 179 14.84 -3.83 7.96
N SER A 180 15.13 -4.61 6.92
CA SER A 180 14.12 -5.04 5.95
C SER A 180 13.17 -6.04 6.61
N GLU A 181 11.89 -5.94 6.28
CA GLU A 181 10.92 -7.02 6.41
C GLU A 181 10.93 -7.80 5.10
N THR A 182 11.06 -9.11 5.21
CA THR A 182 11.08 -10.04 4.08
C THR A 182 10.57 -11.38 4.58
N GLU A 183 10.47 -12.35 3.69
CA GLU A 183 10.15 -13.75 4.00
C GLU A 183 10.73 -14.31 5.32
N GLY A 184 9.93 -15.16 5.97
CA GLY A 184 10.23 -15.75 7.27
C GLY A 184 10.19 -14.72 8.40
N THR A 185 11.08 -14.86 9.39
CA THR A 185 11.08 -14.00 10.59
C THR A 185 11.93 -12.74 10.45
N VAL A 186 12.36 -12.38 9.23
CA VAL A 186 13.24 -11.24 9.00
C VAL A 186 12.41 -9.97 9.09
N GLY A 187 12.74 -9.07 10.02
CA GLY A 187 12.01 -7.82 10.23
C GLY A 187 10.71 -7.94 11.04
N LEU A 188 10.03 -9.09 11.02
CA LEU A 188 8.78 -9.31 11.78
C LEU A 188 8.86 -8.89 13.26
N PRO A 189 9.91 -9.22 14.05
CA PRO A 189 10.00 -8.77 15.44
C PRO A 189 10.09 -7.25 15.58
N GLN A 190 10.79 -6.58 14.65
CA GLN A 190 10.94 -5.12 14.65
C GLN A 190 9.64 -4.44 14.26
N PHE A 191 8.92 -4.95 13.27
CA PHE A 191 7.60 -4.44 12.89
C PHE A 191 6.62 -4.56 14.05
N ARG A 192 6.61 -5.69 14.78
CA ARG A 192 5.79 -5.84 16.00
C ARG A 192 6.17 -4.84 17.08
N GLN A 193 7.46 -4.54 17.24
CA GLN A 193 7.94 -3.53 18.18
C GLN A 193 7.52 -2.12 17.77
N LEU A 194 7.49 -1.80 16.47
CA LEU A 194 6.99 -0.52 15.96
C LEU A 194 5.48 -0.37 16.20
N GLU A 195 4.69 -1.41 15.95
CA GLU A 195 3.25 -1.37 16.22
C GLU A 195 2.94 -1.33 17.73
N GLN A 196 3.74 -2.03 18.55
CA GLN A 196 3.67 -1.90 20.00
C GLN A 196 4.02 -0.47 20.46
N TYR A 197 5.01 0.18 19.83
CA TYR A 197 5.33 1.58 20.10
C TYR A 197 4.17 2.50 19.69
N ALA A 198 3.55 2.27 18.53
CA ALA A 198 2.37 3.02 18.09
C ALA A 198 1.22 2.92 19.09
N LEU A 199 0.98 1.71 19.61
CA LEU A 199 -0.02 1.42 20.63
C LEU A 199 0.28 2.14 21.95
N ASP A 200 1.50 1.96 22.49
CA ASP A 200 1.88 2.48 23.82
C ASP A 200 1.92 4.02 23.83
N HIS A 201 2.27 4.63 22.70
CA HIS A 201 2.34 6.08 22.53
C HIS A 201 1.06 6.69 21.95
N HIS A 202 0.01 5.90 21.72
CA HIS A 202 -1.29 6.34 21.20
C HIS A 202 -1.16 7.17 19.91
N LEU A 203 -0.31 6.71 18.98
CA LEU A 203 0.02 7.47 17.77
C LEU A 203 -1.15 7.53 16.77
N GLY A 204 -2.01 6.52 16.79
CA GLY A 204 -3.19 6.40 15.94
C GLY A 204 -3.95 5.12 16.28
N SER A 205 -5.15 4.97 15.74
CA SER A 205 -5.99 3.78 15.93
C SER A 205 -6.17 2.94 14.66
N ILE A 206 -5.51 3.33 13.57
CA ILE A 206 -5.58 2.66 12.27
C ILE A 206 -4.13 2.42 11.82
N VAL A 207 -3.82 1.19 11.44
CA VAL A 207 -2.49 0.78 10.94
C VAL A 207 -2.65 0.20 9.54
N SER A 208 -1.96 0.80 8.57
CA SER A 208 -1.81 0.25 7.21
C SER A 208 -0.54 -0.60 7.16
N GLN A 209 -0.64 -1.78 6.56
CA GLN A 209 0.44 -2.77 6.51
C GLN A 209 0.60 -3.30 5.08
N SER A 210 1.58 -2.76 4.36
CA SER A 210 1.94 -3.19 3.00
C SER A 210 3.18 -4.09 3.03
N TRP A 211 3.16 -5.13 3.86
CA TRP A 211 4.27 -6.04 4.10
C TRP A 211 3.75 -7.42 4.53
N GLY A 212 4.58 -8.44 4.40
CA GLY A 212 4.19 -9.79 4.78
C GLY A 212 5.17 -10.87 4.37
N ALA A 213 4.95 -12.05 4.94
CA ALA A 213 5.72 -13.24 4.67
C ALA A 213 4.81 -14.46 4.49
N SER A 214 5.16 -15.31 3.53
CA SER A 214 4.44 -16.55 3.25
C SER A 214 4.31 -17.43 4.49
N GLU A 215 3.14 -18.03 4.71
CA GLU A 215 3.01 -19.07 5.74
C GLU A 215 4.03 -20.21 5.53
N VAL A 216 4.45 -20.49 4.29
CA VAL A 216 5.45 -21.53 4.03
C VAL A 216 6.79 -21.21 4.68
N THR A 217 7.21 -19.94 4.66
CA THR A 217 8.50 -19.49 5.21
C THR A 217 8.46 -19.33 6.73
N LEU A 218 7.26 -19.44 7.34
CA LEU A 218 7.01 -19.30 8.78
C LEU A 218 6.64 -20.62 9.49
N ARG A 219 6.70 -21.76 8.82
CA ARG A 219 6.32 -23.08 9.42
C ARG A 219 7.30 -23.61 10.44
N ASP A 220 8.54 -23.11 10.46
CA ASP A 220 9.53 -23.57 11.41
C ASP A 220 9.21 -23.12 12.85
N ALA A 221 9.96 -23.63 13.82
CA ALA A 221 9.69 -23.32 15.22
C ALA A 221 9.87 -21.83 15.56
N ALA A 222 10.74 -21.10 14.85
CA ALA A 222 10.97 -19.68 15.08
C ALA A 222 9.81 -18.85 14.52
N GLY A 223 9.35 -19.16 13.30
CA GLY A 223 8.18 -18.58 12.67
C GLY A 223 6.94 -18.76 13.53
N GLN A 224 6.63 -19.98 13.95
CA GLN A 224 5.46 -20.24 14.81
C GLN A 224 5.53 -19.52 16.17
N GLN A 225 6.73 -19.38 16.76
CA GLN A 225 6.90 -18.58 17.97
C GLN A 225 6.64 -17.09 17.74
N GLU A 226 7.02 -16.56 16.57
CA GLU A 226 6.77 -15.16 16.23
C GLU A 226 5.29 -14.91 15.92
N ILE A 227 4.66 -15.80 15.15
CA ILE A 227 3.21 -15.80 14.90
C ILE A 227 2.41 -15.74 16.21
N HIS A 228 2.78 -16.55 17.22
CA HIS A 228 2.08 -16.54 18.50
C HIS A 228 2.20 -15.19 19.25
N LYS A 229 3.35 -14.51 19.16
CA LYS A 229 3.52 -13.18 19.77
C LYS A 229 2.69 -12.13 19.04
N TRP A 230 2.61 -12.23 17.71
CA TRP A 230 1.78 -11.35 16.89
C TRP A 230 0.28 -11.55 17.15
N ASP A 231 -0.22 -12.79 17.17
CA ASP A 231 -1.62 -13.08 17.51
C ASP A 231 -1.99 -12.51 18.89
N THR A 232 -1.12 -12.72 19.89
CA THR A 232 -1.30 -12.12 21.23
C THR A 232 -1.34 -10.59 21.18
N PHE A 233 -0.47 -9.98 20.36
CA PHE A 233 -0.42 -8.53 20.18
C PHE A 233 -1.70 -8.01 19.52
N PHE A 234 -2.09 -8.54 18.36
CA PHE A 234 -3.27 -8.08 17.62
C PHE A 234 -4.55 -8.31 18.42
N GLN A 235 -4.70 -9.46 19.09
CA GLN A 235 -5.83 -9.69 20.00
C GLN A 235 -5.92 -8.60 21.07
N LYS A 236 -4.80 -8.26 21.72
CA LYS A 236 -4.78 -7.22 22.76
C LYS A 236 -5.09 -5.84 22.16
N ALA A 237 -4.42 -5.48 21.08
CA ALA A 237 -4.53 -4.17 20.44
C ALA A 237 -5.96 -3.91 19.93
N THR A 238 -6.58 -4.90 19.28
CA THR A 238 -7.96 -4.79 18.78
C THR A 238 -8.98 -4.81 19.93
N MET A 239 -8.93 -5.81 20.82
CA MET A 239 -9.98 -5.99 21.83
C MET A 239 -9.92 -4.98 22.98
N GLN A 240 -8.74 -4.47 23.32
CA GLN A 240 -8.57 -3.60 24.49
C GLN A 240 -8.41 -2.13 24.10
N GLN A 241 -7.84 -1.84 22.93
CA GLN A 241 -7.51 -0.48 22.51
C GLN A 241 -8.28 -0.04 21.26
N GLY A 242 -9.06 -0.93 20.62
CA GLY A 242 -9.88 -0.59 19.47
C GLY A 242 -9.06 -0.24 18.23
N MET A 243 -7.84 -0.79 18.11
CA MET A 243 -7.01 -0.63 16.91
C MET A 243 -7.64 -1.37 15.72
N THR A 244 -7.51 -0.79 14.54
CA THR A 244 -7.79 -1.43 13.24
C THR A 244 -6.48 -1.66 12.51
N PHE A 245 -6.26 -2.88 12.02
CA PHE A 245 -5.11 -3.26 11.20
C PHE A 245 -5.62 -3.68 9.82
N LEU A 246 -5.03 -3.10 8.77
CA LEU A 246 -5.34 -3.40 7.38
C LEU A 246 -4.07 -3.90 6.71
N SER A 247 -4.08 -5.15 6.25
CA SER A 247 -2.90 -5.78 5.66
C SER A 247 -3.15 -6.24 4.24
N SER A 248 -2.20 -5.92 3.37
CA SER A 248 -2.17 -6.39 1.98
C SER A 248 -2.16 -7.92 1.94
N SER A 249 -3.06 -8.52 1.15
CA SER A 249 -3.20 -9.99 1.12
C SER A 249 -2.07 -10.73 0.40
N GLY A 250 -1.20 -9.99 -0.30
CA GLY A 250 -0.10 -10.50 -1.11
C GLY A 250 -0.33 -10.34 -2.61
N ASP A 251 0.74 -10.48 -3.39
CA ASP A 251 0.77 -10.16 -4.83
C ASP A 251 1.06 -11.38 -5.72
N ASN A 252 1.15 -12.57 -5.11
CA ASN A 252 1.52 -13.84 -5.74
C ASN A 252 0.30 -14.73 -6.06
N GLY A 253 -0.91 -14.16 -6.06
CA GLY A 253 -2.14 -14.89 -6.37
C GLY A 253 -2.52 -15.89 -5.27
N ALA A 254 -2.85 -17.12 -5.68
CA ALA A 254 -3.19 -18.19 -4.74
C ALA A 254 -1.97 -18.88 -4.11
N THR A 255 -0.75 -18.44 -4.43
CA THR A 255 0.51 -19.00 -3.90
C THR A 255 1.37 -17.90 -3.32
N ASP A 256 2.49 -18.27 -2.72
CA ASP A 256 3.48 -17.32 -2.21
C ASP A 256 4.85 -18.01 -2.12
N TYR A 257 5.90 -17.30 -1.71
CA TYR A 257 7.27 -17.80 -1.68
C TYR A 257 7.46 -18.99 -0.74
N THR A 258 8.46 -19.82 -1.05
CA THR A 258 8.83 -21.03 -0.27
C THR A 258 10.20 -20.92 0.38
N ASP A 259 10.92 -19.83 0.12
CA ASP A 259 12.30 -19.61 0.52
C ASP A 259 12.50 -18.16 0.97
N LEU A 260 13.43 -17.96 1.90
CA LEU A 260 13.70 -16.63 2.50
C LEU A 260 14.27 -15.61 1.49
N GLN A 261 14.71 -16.06 0.32
CA GLN A 261 15.25 -15.19 -0.73
C GLN A 261 14.19 -14.79 -1.76
N ALA A 262 12.93 -15.21 -1.58
CA ALA A 262 11.83 -14.93 -2.49
C ALA A 262 12.13 -15.34 -3.95
N THR A 263 12.75 -16.51 -4.15
CA THR A 263 13.15 -16.98 -5.48
C THR A 263 12.22 -18.03 -6.06
N LYS A 264 11.37 -18.66 -5.23
CA LYS A 264 10.52 -19.77 -5.65
C LYS A 264 9.14 -19.71 -5.02
N LEU A 265 8.12 -19.60 -5.87
CA LEU A 265 6.71 -19.73 -5.47
C LEU A 265 6.33 -21.19 -5.15
N SER A 266 5.39 -21.33 -4.22
CA SER A 266 4.81 -22.58 -3.79
C SER A 266 4.04 -23.26 -4.93
N SER A 267 4.18 -24.58 -5.03
CA SER A 267 3.37 -25.40 -5.95
C SER A 267 1.97 -25.70 -5.43
N THR A 268 1.68 -25.32 -4.19
CA THR A 268 0.38 -25.49 -3.54
C THR A 268 -0.11 -24.14 -3.00
N ALA A 269 -1.42 -24.02 -2.83
CA ALA A 269 -1.99 -22.79 -2.29
C ALA A 269 -1.45 -22.48 -0.89
N THR A 270 -1.18 -21.21 -0.63
CA THR A 270 -0.72 -20.68 0.66
C THR A 270 -1.20 -19.24 0.80
N THR A 271 -1.21 -18.73 2.03
CA THR A 271 -1.49 -17.32 2.34
C THR A 271 -0.26 -16.63 2.90
N SER A 272 -0.39 -15.33 3.18
CA SER A 272 0.64 -14.49 3.76
C SER A 272 0.20 -13.96 5.12
N PHE A 273 1.16 -13.89 6.05
CA PHE A 273 1.02 -13.25 7.35
C PHE A 273 1.54 -11.81 7.24
N PRO A 274 0.88 -10.78 7.82
CA PRO A 274 -0.19 -10.87 8.83
C PRO A 274 -1.61 -10.84 8.25
N ALA A 275 -1.77 -10.79 6.93
CA ALA A 275 -3.09 -10.74 6.31
C ALA A 275 -3.99 -11.93 6.69
N ASP A 276 -3.43 -13.10 6.95
CA ASP A 276 -4.18 -14.28 7.40
C ASP A 276 -4.56 -14.30 8.89
N GLU A 277 -4.17 -13.29 9.65
CA GLU A 277 -4.47 -13.17 11.07
C GLU A 277 -5.97 -12.78 11.29
N PRO A 278 -6.71 -13.48 12.17
CA PRO A 278 -8.15 -13.21 12.40
C PRO A 278 -8.56 -11.85 12.98
N TRP A 279 -7.66 -11.09 13.61
CA TRP A 279 -7.87 -9.73 14.12
C TRP A 279 -7.44 -8.65 13.11
N VAL A 280 -6.86 -9.03 11.98
CA VAL A 280 -6.46 -8.13 10.89
C VAL A 280 -7.49 -8.18 9.75
N THR A 281 -7.82 -7.02 9.18
CA THR A 281 -8.61 -6.95 7.96
C THR A 281 -7.70 -7.18 6.76
N SER A 282 -7.86 -8.31 6.07
CA SER A 282 -7.09 -8.63 4.88
C SER A 282 -7.65 -7.93 3.65
N VAL A 283 -6.79 -7.22 2.93
CA VAL A 283 -7.18 -6.43 1.76
C VAL A 283 -6.58 -7.02 0.48
N GLY A 284 -7.45 -7.50 -0.40
CA GLY A 284 -7.12 -8.07 -1.69
C GLY A 284 -7.15 -7.07 -2.84
N GLY A 285 -6.85 -7.58 -4.02
CA GLY A 285 -6.60 -6.80 -5.22
C GLY A 285 -7.62 -6.98 -6.34
N THR A 286 -8.04 -5.87 -6.92
CA THR A 286 -8.85 -5.80 -8.14
C THR A 286 -8.09 -5.07 -9.25
N SER A 287 -8.51 -5.28 -10.50
CA SER A 287 -8.22 -4.35 -11.59
C SER A 287 -9.45 -3.47 -11.80
N MET A 288 -9.29 -2.15 -11.66
CA MET A 288 -10.34 -1.15 -11.84
C MET A 288 -10.43 -0.67 -13.29
N ILE A 289 -11.38 -1.21 -14.05
CA ILE A 289 -11.52 -0.93 -15.49
C ILE A 289 -12.54 0.19 -15.73
N ARG A 290 -12.14 1.20 -16.52
CA ARG A 290 -13.03 2.28 -16.91
C ARG A 290 -13.89 1.87 -18.12
N ASN A 291 -15.21 1.89 -17.96
CA ASN A 291 -16.17 1.67 -19.04
C ASN A 291 -17.11 2.88 -19.16
N GLY A 292 -16.70 3.84 -19.99
CA GLY A 292 -17.38 5.13 -20.10
C GLY A 292 -17.32 5.89 -18.78
N THR A 293 -18.48 6.18 -18.18
CA THR A 293 -18.60 6.83 -16.86
C THR A 293 -18.74 5.84 -15.71
N THR A 294 -18.70 4.53 -15.99
CA THR A 294 -18.81 3.47 -14.98
C THR A 294 -17.46 2.84 -14.74
N ILE A 295 -17.26 2.37 -13.52
CA ILE A 295 -16.08 1.62 -13.11
C ILE A 295 -16.53 0.19 -12.82
N GLN A 296 -15.77 -0.77 -13.32
CA GLN A 296 -15.97 -2.20 -13.06
C GLN A 296 -14.70 -2.77 -12.45
N GLU A 297 -14.85 -3.58 -11.41
CA GLU A 297 -13.74 -4.30 -10.81
C GLU A 297 -13.80 -5.78 -11.20
N LYS A 298 -12.63 -6.34 -11.50
CA LYS A 298 -12.40 -7.78 -11.63
C LYS A 298 -11.23 -8.18 -10.75
N VAL A 299 -11.03 -9.47 -10.52
CA VAL A 299 -9.85 -9.97 -9.82
C VAL A 299 -8.58 -9.50 -10.53
N TRP A 300 -7.64 -8.91 -9.77
CA TRP A 300 -6.32 -8.61 -10.29
C TRP A 300 -5.54 -9.92 -10.51
N ASN A 301 -5.16 -10.17 -11.76
CA ASN A 301 -4.31 -11.29 -12.18
C ASN A 301 -3.70 -10.96 -13.55
N SER A 302 -2.63 -10.19 -13.55
CA SER A 302 -2.00 -9.61 -14.74
C SER A 302 -0.50 -9.41 -14.51
N ASN A 303 0.28 -9.40 -15.60
CA ASN A 303 1.72 -9.09 -15.59
C ASN A 303 2.59 -9.92 -14.61
N GLY A 304 2.13 -11.12 -14.24
CA GLY A 304 2.85 -12.00 -13.32
C GLY A 304 2.57 -11.73 -11.84
N GLY A 305 1.72 -10.75 -11.51
CA GLY A 305 1.16 -10.54 -10.19
C GLY A 305 -0.34 -10.89 -10.13
N GLY A 306 -0.87 -11.00 -8.93
CA GLY A 306 -2.30 -11.16 -8.72
C GLY A 306 -2.66 -11.12 -7.24
N SER A 307 -3.93 -10.84 -6.96
CA SER A 307 -4.43 -10.75 -5.58
C SER A 307 -4.14 -12.02 -4.80
N GLY A 308 -3.47 -11.85 -3.67
CA GLY A 308 -3.40 -12.80 -2.59
C GLY A 308 -4.80 -13.31 -2.22
N GLY A 309 -4.91 -14.61 -1.98
CA GLY A 309 -6.20 -15.20 -1.66
C GLY A 309 -6.11 -16.69 -1.39
N GLY A 310 -6.76 -17.14 -0.33
CA GLY A 310 -6.63 -18.52 0.09
C GLY A 310 -7.17 -18.78 1.49
N PHE A 311 -6.62 -19.81 2.12
CA PHE A 311 -7.03 -20.29 3.43
C PHE A 311 -5.78 -20.57 4.26
N SER A 312 -5.70 -19.93 5.42
CA SER A 312 -4.59 -20.05 6.36
C SER A 312 -4.38 -21.48 6.84
N ASP A 313 -3.15 -21.95 6.88
CA ASP A 313 -2.76 -23.17 7.58
C ASP A 313 -2.43 -22.93 9.06
N PHE A 314 -2.29 -21.68 9.49
CA PHE A 314 -2.00 -21.31 10.88
C PHE A 314 -3.25 -21.01 11.71
N PHE A 315 -4.26 -20.36 11.12
CA PHE A 315 -5.41 -19.84 11.84
C PHE A 315 -6.73 -20.51 11.44
N THR A 316 -7.56 -20.82 12.44
CA THR A 316 -8.90 -21.34 12.21
C THR A 316 -9.88 -20.24 11.82
N ALA A 317 -10.95 -20.59 11.11
CA ALA A 317 -12.01 -19.66 10.72
C ALA A 317 -12.60 -18.93 11.95
N PRO A 318 -12.53 -17.59 12.01
CA PRO A 318 -13.14 -16.84 13.10
C PRO A 318 -14.67 -16.92 13.04
N ALA A 319 -15.32 -16.59 14.16
CA ALA A 319 -16.77 -16.76 14.31
C ALA A 319 -17.57 -16.00 13.23
N PHE A 320 -17.13 -14.81 12.82
CA PHE A 320 -17.80 -14.04 11.77
C PHE A 320 -17.74 -14.71 10.39
N GLN A 321 -16.67 -15.45 10.09
CA GLN A 321 -16.57 -16.21 8.83
C GLN A 321 -17.45 -17.45 8.79
N LYS A 322 -17.99 -17.92 9.93
CA LYS A 322 -18.92 -19.07 9.96
C LYS A 322 -20.28 -18.75 9.34
N ALA A 323 -20.60 -17.48 9.16
CA ALA A 323 -21.83 -17.02 8.49
C ALA A 323 -21.71 -16.98 6.95
N LEU A 324 -20.52 -17.21 6.38
CA LEU A 324 -20.33 -17.23 4.94
C LEU A 324 -21.14 -18.36 4.27
N PRO A 325 -21.52 -18.22 2.99
CA PRO A 325 -22.33 -19.22 2.27
C PRO A 325 -21.75 -20.64 2.35
N ALA A 326 -22.60 -21.66 2.30
CA ALA A 326 -22.19 -23.07 2.42
C ALA A 326 -21.15 -23.50 1.36
N SER A 327 -21.20 -22.91 0.16
CA SER A 327 -20.18 -23.10 -0.88
C SER A 327 -18.80 -22.63 -0.41
N VAL A 328 -18.73 -21.50 0.30
CA VAL A 328 -17.48 -20.96 0.86
C VAL A 328 -17.05 -21.77 2.09
N GLN A 329 -17.98 -22.15 2.98
CA GLN A 329 -17.67 -23.01 4.14
C GLN A 329 -16.99 -24.32 3.73
N SER A 330 -17.44 -24.91 2.64
CA SER A 330 -16.87 -26.17 2.11
C SER A 330 -15.41 -26.00 1.66
N LEU A 331 -15.03 -24.82 1.19
CA LEU A 331 -13.66 -24.49 0.78
C LEU A 331 -12.77 -24.14 1.98
N LEU A 332 -13.30 -23.36 2.94
CA LEU A 332 -12.60 -22.93 4.15
C LEU A 332 -12.07 -24.12 4.95
N LYS A 333 -12.90 -25.17 5.12
CA LYS A 333 -12.59 -26.32 6.00
C LYS A 333 -12.17 -25.86 7.40
N ASN A 334 -12.89 -24.87 7.96
CA ASN A 334 -12.62 -24.26 9.27
C ASN A 334 -11.26 -23.53 9.39
N ARG A 335 -10.70 -23.05 8.27
CA ARG A 335 -9.50 -22.20 8.23
C ARG A 335 -9.88 -20.75 7.94
N ARG A 336 -9.08 -19.78 8.42
CA ARG A 336 -9.28 -18.35 8.11
C ARG A 336 -9.13 -18.15 6.62
N GLY A 337 -10.16 -17.64 5.95
CA GLY A 337 -10.12 -17.33 4.52
C GLY A 337 -9.73 -15.88 4.27
N VAL A 338 -8.84 -15.62 3.32
CA VAL A 338 -8.41 -14.28 2.89
C VAL A 338 -8.70 -14.07 1.40
N PRO A 339 -8.91 -12.82 0.95
CA PRO A 339 -9.01 -11.58 1.75
C PRO A 339 -10.42 -11.37 2.33
N ASP A 340 -10.59 -10.36 3.19
CA ASP A 340 -11.89 -9.95 3.74
C ASP A 340 -12.59 -8.92 2.85
N VAL A 341 -11.82 -7.99 2.29
CA VAL A 341 -12.24 -6.95 1.34
C VAL A 341 -11.24 -6.87 0.19
N ALA A 342 -11.52 -6.06 -0.84
CA ALA A 342 -10.57 -5.82 -1.92
C ALA A 342 -10.69 -4.39 -2.46
N GLY A 343 -9.61 -3.90 -3.06
CA GLY A 343 -9.55 -2.62 -3.78
C GLY A 343 -8.53 -2.71 -4.91
N ASP A 344 -8.38 -1.63 -5.68
CA ASP A 344 -7.53 -1.62 -6.87
C ASP A 344 -6.06 -1.87 -6.48
N ALA A 345 -5.47 -2.82 -7.20
CA ALA A 345 -4.13 -3.33 -6.97
C ALA A 345 -3.40 -3.63 -8.28
N ASP A 346 -4.06 -3.53 -9.44
CA ASP A 346 -3.43 -3.81 -10.71
C ASP A 346 -2.56 -2.62 -11.13
N PRO A 347 -1.23 -2.79 -11.32
CA PRO A 347 -0.35 -1.70 -11.77
C PRO A 347 -0.74 -1.12 -13.15
N LEU A 348 -1.67 -1.75 -13.88
CA LEU A 348 -2.24 -1.22 -15.12
C LEU A 348 -3.50 -0.37 -14.91
N THR A 349 -4.10 -0.34 -13.71
CA THR A 349 -5.32 0.40 -13.41
C THR A 349 -5.23 1.28 -12.16
N GLY A 350 -4.01 1.57 -11.72
CA GLY A 350 -3.68 2.23 -10.47
C GLY A 350 -4.06 3.70 -10.34
N MET A 351 -4.11 4.15 -9.08
CA MET A 351 -3.96 5.57 -8.76
C MET A 351 -2.54 6.02 -9.11
N VAL A 352 -2.41 7.21 -9.67
CA VAL A 352 -1.10 7.83 -9.93
C VAL A 352 -0.32 8.06 -8.65
N SER A 353 0.98 7.82 -8.73
CA SER A 353 1.94 8.09 -7.66
C SER A 353 3.10 8.93 -8.19
N TYR A 354 3.68 9.77 -7.32
CA TYR A 354 4.83 10.60 -7.63
C TYR A 354 6.03 10.26 -6.74
N GLN A 355 7.17 9.99 -7.34
CA GLN A 355 8.40 9.74 -6.60
C GLN A 355 9.60 10.31 -7.34
N ASP A 356 10.42 11.12 -6.66
CA ASP A 356 11.71 11.63 -7.13
C ASP A 356 11.65 12.18 -8.58
N GLY A 357 10.68 13.04 -8.85
CA GLY A 357 10.52 13.66 -10.17
C GLY A 357 9.67 12.89 -11.18
N THR A 358 9.26 11.65 -10.87
CA THR A 358 8.64 10.73 -11.83
C THR A 358 7.22 10.36 -11.41
N TRP A 359 6.30 10.36 -12.39
CA TRP A 359 4.95 9.83 -12.21
C TRP A 359 4.88 8.37 -12.64
N SER A 360 4.23 7.54 -11.82
CA SER A 360 3.98 6.11 -12.05
C SER A 360 2.55 5.77 -11.61
N LEU A 361 2.20 4.48 -11.68
CA LEU A 361 0.97 3.97 -11.09
C LEU A 361 1.28 3.11 -9.86
N ALA A 362 0.51 3.34 -8.80
CA ALA A 362 0.44 2.45 -7.67
C ALA A 362 -0.17 1.11 -8.10
N GLY A 363 0.22 0.03 -7.41
CA GLY A 363 -0.30 -1.30 -7.63
C GLY A 363 0.19 -2.23 -6.54
N GLY A 364 -0.04 -3.52 -6.72
CA GLY A 364 0.05 -4.47 -5.61
C GLY A 364 -1.13 -4.34 -4.66
N THR A 365 -1.39 -5.37 -3.88
CA THR A 365 -2.30 -5.28 -2.73
C THR A 365 -1.78 -4.28 -1.69
N SER A 366 -0.49 -3.97 -1.75
CA SER A 366 0.14 -2.78 -1.17
C SER A 366 -0.54 -1.45 -1.49
N ALA A 367 -1.14 -1.28 -2.67
CA ALA A 367 -1.94 -0.08 -2.96
C ALA A 367 -3.38 -0.18 -2.40
N SER A 368 -3.91 -1.40 -2.31
CA SER A 368 -5.28 -1.63 -1.83
C SER A 368 -5.41 -1.50 -0.31
N ALA A 369 -4.40 -1.90 0.47
CA ALA A 369 -4.40 -1.77 1.93
C ALA A 369 -4.51 -0.31 2.44
N PRO A 370 -3.68 0.65 1.98
CA PRO A 370 -3.79 2.07 2.36
C PRO A 370 -5.04 2.77 1.80
N LEU A 371 -5.72 2.17 0.82
CA LEU A 371 -7.01 2.67 0.32
C LEU A 371 -8.15 2.40 1.31
N TRP A 372 -8.14 1.24 1.97
CA TRP A 372 -9.18 0.82 2.93
C TRP A 372 -8.95 1.44 4.31
#